data_AF-A0A2M7PE60-F1
#
_entry.id   AF-A0A2M7PE60-F1
#
_cell.length_a   1.000
_cell.length_b   1.000
_cell.length_c   1.000
_cell.angle_alpha   90.00
_cell.angle_beta   90.00
_cell.angle_gamma   90.00
#
_symmetry.space_group_name_H-M   'P 1'
#
loop_
_entity.id
_entity.type
_entity.pdbx_description
1 polymer ?
#
loop_
_entity_poly.entity_id
_entity_poly.type
_entity_poly.pdbx_seq_one_letter_code
_entity_poly.pdbx_strand_id
1 'polypeptide(L)'
;TFLDVRNSDQHFGFAKSGEVKRFGHIPGLLTWPADYMTNAGINRAPAVIKSKEDLTTMAKGVGLPTDKNTRIIVYCNSSQFAGMGFFVLHERLGYKNVSVFDGSMIEYAANENLPIAVYSWGFITK
;
A
#
# COMPACT_ATOMS: atom_id res chain seq x y z
N THR A 1 -2.42 5.41 -10.05
CA THR A 1 -1.88 5.64 -8.70
C THR A 1 -1.25 4.37 -8.16
N PHE A 2 -0.02 4.45 -7.65
CA PHE A 2 0.56 3.34 -6.87
C PHE A 2 0.14 3.47 -5.39
N LEU A 3 -0.15 2.35 -4.75
CA LEU A 3 -0.48 2.26 -3.33
C LEU A 3 0.46 1.28 -2.63
N ASP A 4 1.30 1.81 -1.74
CA ASP A 4 2.15 1.01 -0.86
C ASP A 4 1.34 0.51 0.33
N VAL A 5 1.18 -0.80 0.47
CA VAL A 5 0.44 -1.41 1.59
C VAL A 5 1.35 -2.07 2.64
N ARG A 6 2.66 -1.82 2.58
CA ARG A 6 3.59 -2.21 3.64
C ARG A 6 3.35 -1.40 4.90
N ASN A 7 3.94 -1.84 6.01
CA ASN A 7 3.92 -1.07 7.24
C ASN A 7 4.67 0.26 7.09
N SER A 8 4.35 1.18 7.98
CA SER A 8 4.83 2.56 7.98
C SER A 8 6.36 2.67 8.05
N ASP A 9 7.04 1.81 8.82
CA ASP A 9 8.51 1.83 8.94
C ASP A 9 9.20 1.44 7.64
N GLN A 10 8.62 0.47 6.91
CA GLN A 10 9.12 0.04 5.61
C GLN A 10 8.88 1.07 4.52
N HIS A 11 7.71 1.72 4.54
CA HIS A 11 7.41 2.81 3.63
C HIS A 11 8.35 4.00 3.88
N PHE A 12 8.43 4.48 5.12
CA PHE A 12 9.28 5.59 5.51
C PHE A 12 10.78 5.31 5.27
N GLY A 13 11.19 4.03 5.21
CA GLY A 13 12.57 3.63 4.98
C GLY A 13 13.41 3.54 6.25
N PHE A 14 12.77 3.47 7.42
CA PHE A 14 13.42 3.12 8.68
C PHE A 14 13.71 1.62 8.78
N ALA A 15 12.84 0.79 8.20
CA ALA A 15 12.99 -0.65 8.14
C ALA A 15 12.84 -1.17 6.69
N LYS A 16 13.17 -2.44 6.47
CA LYS A 16 12.86 -3.18 5.24
C LYS A 16 12.70 -4.66 5.56
N SER A 17 11.98 -5.40 4.72
CA SER A 17 12.07 -6.87 4.75
C SER A 17 13.50 -7.32 4.41
N GLY A 18 13.92 -8.47 4.91
CA GLY A 18 15.27 -9.01 4.66
C GLY A 18 15.60 -9.14 3.17
N GLU A 19 14.61 -9.53 2.37
CA GLU A 19 14.75 -9.80 0.93
C GLU A 19 14.80 -8.52 0.06
N VAL A 20 14.22 -7.41 0.53
CA VAL A 20 14.22 -6.14 -0.21
C VAL A 20 15.63 -5.54 -0.16
N LYS A 21 16.22 -5.19 -1.31
CA LYS A 21 17.63 -4.80 -1.38
C LYS A 21 17.93 -3.39 -0.86
N ARG A 22 17.00 -2.45 -1.03
CA ARG A 22 17.18 -1.02 -0.69
C ARG A 22 16.03 -0.54 0.21
N PHE A 23 16.35 0.29 1.20
CA PHE A 23 15.36 0.89 2.11
C PHE A 23 14.51 1.93 1.40
N GLY A 24 13.24 2.07 1.79
CA GLY A 24 12.35 3.10 1.27
C GLY A 24 11.19 2.56 0.43
N HIS A 25 10.62 3.44 -0.40
CA HIS A 25 9.47 3.19 -1.26
C HIS A 25 9.67 3.76 -2.67
N ILE A 26 8.81 3.36 -3.60
CA ILE A 26 8.74 3.95 -4.94
C ILE A 26 8.38 5.46 -4.78
N PRO A 27 9.01 6.44 -5.44
CA PRO A 27 8.66 7.85 -5.24
C PRO A 27 7.28 8.25 -5.77
N GLY A 28 6.62 9.22 -5.12
CA GLY A 28 5.41 9.87 -5.64
C GLY A 28 4.17 8.99 -5.60
N LEU A 29 3.86 8.40 -4.46
CA LEU A 29 2.72 7.49 -4.27
C LEU A 29 2.05 7.69 -2.93
N LEU A 30 0.90 7.03 -2.79
CA LEU A 30 0.14 6.95 -1.56
C LEU A 30 0.59 5.73 -0.74
N THR A 31 0.46 5.83 0.57
CA THR A 31 0.63 4.71 1.49
C THR A 31 -0.66 4.46 2.26
N TRP A 32 -1.06 3.19 2.32
CA TRP A 32 -2.11 2.72 3.21
C TRP A 32 -1.74 1.33 3.71
N PRO A 33 -1.06 1.25 4.87
CA PRO A 33 -0.64 -0.03 5.45
C PRO A 33 -1.80 -1.01 5.60
N ALA A 34 -1.60 -2.25 5.15
CA ALA A 34 -2.64 -3.28 5.12
C ALA A 34 -3.15 -3.64 6.53
N ASP A 35 -2.32 -3.51 7.56
CA ASP A 35 -2.69 -3.70 8.96
C ASP A 35 -3.71 -2.67 9.46
N TYR A 36 -3.77 -1.50 8.86
CA TYR A 36 -4.80 -0.52 9.19
C TYR A 36 -6.17 -0.86 8.58
N MET A 37 -6.24 -1.78 7.62
CA MET A 37 -7.49 -2.20 6.98
C MET A 37 -8.30 -3.20 7.83
N THR A 38 -7.72 -3.71 8.91
CA THR A 38 -8.37 -4.66 9.84
C THR A 38 -8.48 -4.08 11.25
N ASN A 39 -9.30 -4.70 12.11
CA ASN A 39 -9.47 -4.29 13.50
C ASN A 39 -8.27 -4.63 14.42
N ALA A 40 -7.48 -5.64 14.07
CA ALA A 40 -6.41 -6.18 14.92
C ALA A 40 -5.02 -6.16 14.24
N GLY A 41 -4.89 -5.59 13.04
CA GLY A 41 -3.71 -5.72 12.20
C GLY A 41 -3.70 -7.03 11.41
N ILE A 42 -2.59 -7.30 10.71
CA ILE A 42 -2.41 -8.53 9.91
C ILE A 42 -1.71 -9.67 10.67
N ASN A 43 -1.09 -9.36 11.82
CA ASN A 43 -0.31 -10.32 12.61
C ASN A 43 -1.03 -10.79 13.88
N ARG A 44 -2.30 -10.42 14.08
CA ARG A 44 -3.11 -10.82 15.25
C ARG A 44 -4.39 -11.51 14.78
N ALA A 45 -4.88 -12.47 15.56
CA ALA A 45 -6.12 -13.18 15.28
C ALA A 45 -7.07 -13.14 16.50
N PRO A 46 -8.40 -13.02 16.29
CA PRO A 46 -9.06 -12.85 15.00
C PRO A 46 -8.88 -11.42 14.45
N ALA A 47 -8.52 -11.32 13.18
CA ALA A 47 -8.53 -10.06 12.43
C ALA A 47 -9.71 -10.06 11.45
N VAL A 48 -10.46 -8.96 11.45
CA VAL A 48 -11.61 -8.75 10.57
C VAL A 48 -11.39 -7.45 9.79
N ILE A 49 -11.71 -7.48 8.49
CA ILE A 49 -11.69 -6.30 7.63
C ILE A 49 -12.66 -5.26 8.20
N LYS A 50 -12.22 -4.01 8.30
CA LYS A 50 -13.03 -2.90 8.82
C LYS A 50 -14.31 -2.66 8.01
N SER A 51 -15.24 -1.90 8.59
CA SER A 51 -16.50 -1.56 7.94
C SER A 51 -16.26 -0.78 6.63
N LYS A 52 -17.22 -0.84 5.69
CA LYS A 52 -17.12 -0.06 4.45
C LYS A 52 -17.04 1.44 4.71
N GLU A 53 -17.72 1.90 5.76
CA GLU A 53 -17.70 3.31 6.19
C GLU A 53 -16.30 3.72 6.65
N ASP A 54 -15.69 2.96 7.57
CA ASP A 54 -14.32 3.22 8.05
C ASP A 54 -13.33 3.22 6.89
N LEU A 55 -13.38 2.18 6.04
CA LEU A 55 -12.49 2.05 4.89
C LEU A 55 -12.68 3.20 3.89
N THR A 56 -13.91 3.70 3.72
CA THR A 56 -14.17 4.86 2.86
C THR A 56 -13.59 6.13 3.45
N THR A 57 -13.73 6.34 4.76
CA THR A 57 -13.15 7.48 5.49
C THR A 57 -11.63 7.45 5.45
N MET A 58 -11.03 6.28 5.69
CA MET A 58 -9.58 6.08 5.60
C MET A 58 -9.07 6.31 4.17
N ALA A 59 -9.73 5.76 3.16
CA ALA A 59 -9.34 5.95 1.76
C ALA A 59 -9.32 7.44 1.37
N LYS A 60 -10.31 8.22 1.83
CA LYS A 60 -10.31 9.68 1.66
C LYS A 60 -9.14 10.35 2.38
N GLY A 61 -8.88 9.97 3.63
CA GLY A 61 -7.77 10.51 4.43
C GLY A 61 -6.38 10.21 3.84
N VAL A 62 -6.22 9.04 3.21
CA VAL A 62 -5.01 8.66 2.46
C VAL A 62 -4.87 9.45 1.14
N GLY A 63 -5.94 10.08 0.65
CA GLY A 63 -5.93 10.80 -0.62
C GLY A 63 -6.20 9.91 -1.84
N LEU A 64 -6.85 8.75 -1.66
CA LEU A 64 -7.28 7.94 -2.81
C LEU A 64 -8.33 8.71 -3.63
N PRO A 65 -8.22 8.73 -4.97
CA PRO A 65 -9.17 9.44 -5.82
C PRO A 65 -10.61 8.95 -5.64
N THR A 66 -11.56 9.88 -5.64
CA THR A 66 -12.99 9.54 -5.47
C THR A 66 -13.56 8.79 -6.68
N ASP A 67 -13.01 9.01 -7.87
CA ASP A 67 -13.38 8.29 -9.09
C ASP A 67 -12.99 6.81 -9.03
N LYS A 68 -14.01 5.95 -9.03
CA LYS A 68 -13.88 4.49 -8.98
C LYS A 68 -13.29 3.87 -10.23
N ASN A 69 -13.19 4.61 -11.33
CA ASN A 69 -12.52 4.17 -12.56
C ASN A 69 -11.02 4.49 -12.56
N THR A 70 -10.51 5.16 -11.53
CA THR A 70 -9.06 5.41 -11.41
C THR A 70 -8.29 4.09 -11.38
N ARG A 71 -7.21 4.02 -12.18
CA ARG A 71 -6.27 2.90 -12.12
C ARG A 71 -5.44 2.95 -10.83
N ILE A 72 -5.52 1.90 -10.01
CA ILE A 72 -4.73 1.73 -8.78
C ILE A 72 -3.86 0.49 -8.90
N ILE A 73 -2.56 0.64 -8.65
CA ILE A 73 -1.59 -0.45 -8.61
C ILE A 73 -1.14 -0.65 -7.17
N VAL A 74 -1.47 -1.80 -6.59
CA VAL A 74 -1.14 -2.14 -5.20
C VAL A 74 0.14 -2.96 -5.17
N TYR A 75 1.02 -2.70 -4.21
CA TYR A 75 2.24 -3.48 -4.03
C TYR A 75 2.64 -3.58 -2.55
N CYS A 76 3.47 -4.58 -2.21
CA CYS A 76 4.10 -4.65 -0.90
C CYS A 76 5.59 -5.04 -0.99
N ASN A 77 6.04 -6.10 -0.30
CA ASN A 77 7.39 -6.65 -0.48
C ASN A 77 7.41 -7.74 -1.55
N SER A 78 6.50 -8.72 -1.42
CA SER A 78 6.38 -9.93 -2.24
C SER A 78 4.90 -10.25 -2.55
N SER A 79 4.09 -9.21 -2.72
CA SER A 79 2.65 -9.24 -3.04
C SER A 79 1.68 -9.96 -2.09
N GLN A 80 2.16 -10.60 -1.02
CA GLN A 80 1.31 -11.28 -0.03
C GLN A 80 0.22 -10.35 0.54
N PHE A 81 0.61 -9.17 1.02
CA PHE A 81 -0.33 -8.17 1.55
C PHE A 81 -0.97 -7.30 0.45
N ALA A 82 -0.44 -7.31 -0.77
CA ALA A 82 -1.05 -6.58 -1.89
C ALA A 82 -2.42 -7.17 -2.29
N GLY A 83 -2.62 -8.49 -2.09
CA GLY A 83 -3.93 -9.12 -2.23
C GLY A 83 -5.00 -8.56 -1.28
N MET A 84 -4.62 -8.23 -0.04
CA MET A 84 -5.54 -7.58 0.92
C MET A 84 -5.93 -6.19 0.43
N GLY A 85 -4.95 -5.39 -0.01
CA GLY A 85 -5.22 -4.07 -0.58
C GLY A 85 -6.09 -4.14 -1.83
N PHE A 86 -5.85 -5.11 -2.71
CA PHE A 86 -6.72 -5.38 -3.86
C PHE A 86 -8.16 -5.66 -3.43
N PHE A 87 -8.37 -6.60 -2.50
CA PHE A 87 -9.70 -6.98 -2.04
C PHE A 87 -10.44 -5.80 -1.41
N VAL A 88 -9.77 -5.01 -0.56
CA VAL A 88 -10.37 -3.83 0.06
C VAL A 88 -10.77 -2.78 -0.99
N LEU A 89 -9.88 -2.47 -1.93
CA LEU A 89 -10.17 -1.47 -2.96
C LEU A 89 -11.24 -1.94 -3.93
N HIS A 90 -11.12 -3.15 -4.47
CA HIS A 90 -12.00 -3.66 -5.50
C HIS A 90 -13.34 -4.12 -4.93
N GLU A 91 -13.33 -5.05 -3.97
CA GLU A 91 -14.54 -5.71 -3.47
C GLU A 91 -15.30 -4.86 -2.44
N ARG A 92 -14.58 -4.13 -1.55
CA ARG A 92 -15.23 -3.37 -0.47
C ARG A 92 -15.54 -1.92 -0.86
N LEU A 93 -14.61 -1.27 -1.56
CA LEU A 93 -14.70 0.14 -1.93
C LEU A 93 -15.12 0.39 -3.39
N GLY A 94 -15.20 -0.65 -4.21
CA GLY A 94 -15.79 -0.61 -5.55
C GLY A 94 -14.92 0.02 -6.63
N TYR A 95 -13.61 0.18 -6.42
CA TYR A 95 -12.69 0.59 -7.49
C TYR A 95 -12.64 -0.47 -8.57
N LYS A 96 -12.73 -0.07 -9.84
CA LYS A 96 -12.88 -0.99 -10.97
C LYS A 96 -11.56 -1.41 -11.61
N ASN A 97 -10.56 -0.53 -11.52
CA ASN A 97 -9.28 -0.70 -12.19
C ASN A 97 -8.15 -0.90 -11.18
N VAL A 98 -8.27 -1.93 -10.34
CA VAL A 98 -7.24 -2.29 -9.35
C VAL A 98 -6.40 -3.44 -9.90
N SER A 99 -5.08 -3.33 -9.79
CA SER A 99 -4.15 -4.40 -10.17
C SER A 99 -3.04 -4.53 -9.13
N VAL A 100 -2.46 -5.72 -9.01
CA VAL A 100 -1.32 -5.97 -8.13
C VAL A 100 -0.02 -5.93 -8.94
N PHE A 101 0.98 -5.20 -8.47
CA PHE A 101 2.34 -5.31 -8.99
C PHE A 101 3.06 -6.45 -8.26
N ASP A 102 3.10 -7.62 -8.91
CA ASP A 102 3.49 -8.89 -8.29
C ASP A 102 4.92 -8.88 -7.73
N GLY A 103 5.92 -8.42 -8.49
CA GLY A 103 7.31 -8.38 -8.01
C GLY A 103 7.58 -7.36 -6.92
N SER A 104 6.69 -6.37 -6.75
CA SER A 104 6.66 -5.48 -5.58
C SER A 104 8.03 -4.86 -5.27
N MET A 105 8.36 -4.58 -4.00
CA MET A 105 9.64 -4.00 -3.64
C MET A 105 10.83 -4.95 -3.77
N ILE A 106 10.64 -6.28 -3.78
CA ILE A 106 11.75 -7.20 -4.04
C ILE A 106 12.28 -6.98 -5.47
N GLU A 107 11.40 -6.91 -6.47
CA GLU A 107 11.78 -6.63 -7.85
C GLU A 107 12.25 -5.18 -8.02
N TYR A 108 11.46 -4.21 -7.56
CA TYR A 108 11.74 -2.79 -7.77
C TYR A 108 13.06 -2.35 -7.12
N ALA A 109 13.32 -2.81 -5.89
CA ALA A 109 14.54 -2.45 -5.18
C ALA A 109 15.79 -3.16 -5.72
N ALA A 110 15.66 -4.23 -6.51
CA ALA A 110 16.79 -4.94 -7.10
C ALA A 110 17.44 -4.17 -8.26
N ASN A 111 16.71 -3.29 -8.94
CA ASN A 111 17.26 -2.47 -10.00
C ASN A 111 17.83 -1.15 -9.45
N GLU A 112 19.15 -1.04 -9.34
CA GLU A 112 19.84 0.12 -8.77
C GLU A 112 19.57 1.44 -9.50
N ASN A 113 19.17 1.38 -10.78
CA ASN A 113 18.88 2.56 -11.59
C ASN A 113 17.49 3.15 -11.33
N LEU A 114 16.61 2.43 -10.62
CA LEU A 114 15.27 2.94 -10.27
C LEU A 114 15.35 3.82 -9.02
N PRO A 115 14.62 4.96 -9.00
CA PRO A 115 14.66 5.89 -7.88
C PRO A 115 13.92 5.32 -6.67
N ILE A 116 14.41 5.61 -5.46
CA ILE A 116 13.76 5.23 -4.21
C ILE A 116 13.69 6.45 -3.29
N ALA A 117 12.53 6.64 -2.66
CA ALA A 117 12.32 7.66 -1.64
C ALA A 117 12.49 7.05 -0.24
N VAL A 118 13.15 7.80 0.64
CA VAL A 118 13.33 7.49 2.07
C VAL A 118 13.00 8.73 2.90
N TYR A 119 12.69 8.51 4.17
CA TYR A 119 12.36 9.53 5.17
C TYR A 119 11.23 10.47 4.72
N SER A 120 10.27 9.92 3.99
CA SER A 120 9.10 10.63 3.45
C SER A 120 7.87 9.73 3.49
N TRP A 121 6.69 10.34 3.56
CA TRP A 121 5.39 9.67 3.51
C TRP A 121 4.74 9.74 2.11
N GLY A 122 5.45 10.28 1.12
CA GLY A 122 4.90 10.52 -0.20
C GLY A 122 4.10 11.83 -0.27
N PHE A 123 3.07 11.89 -1.13
CA PHE A 123 2.30 13.10 -1.38
C PHE A 123 1.69 13.68 -0.10
N ILE A 124 2.30 14.72 0.44
CA ILE A 124 1.66 15.64 1.39
C ILE A 124 0.99 16.71 0.53
N THR A 125 -0.26 16.50 0.12
CA THR A 125 -1.06 17.62 -0.38
C THR A 125 -1.40 18.51 0.80
N LYS A 126 -1.00 19.79 0.71
CA LYS A 126 -1.52 20.87 1.57
C LYS A 126 -3.02 21.00 1.43
#